data_AF-Q9S0M3-F1
#
_entry.id   AF-Q9S0M3-F1
#
_cell.length_a   1.000
_cell.length_b   1.000
_cell.length_c   1.000
_cell.angle_alpha   90.00
_cell.angle_beta   90.00
_cell.angle_gamma   90.00
#
_symmetry.space_group_name_H-M   'P 1'
#
loop_
_entity.id
_entity.type
_entity.pdbx_description
1 polymer ?
#
loop_
_entity_poly.entity_id
_entity_poly.type
_entity_poly.pdbx_seq_one_letter_code
_entity_poly.pdbx_strand_id
1 'polypeptide(L)'
;MINAIKAFNTQTKFFKGNKIIAIGQISDLGKHSKSLHLQLVDVLENSNADYILCMDDALKSVVTGVKSKNITWYSNRHLLEKDLLYLNKPDSLTLLKSSAGGTEFPKLAKELPEKLNKYNINNSNTSLFDGQSLNGRSYMIIDENYNVIESHNREHSGTIEGLGPIFNYLKAIDDNVSEDTIFIANWATNNKLYYEGKETTTYELMKAMLNSPMYTPSYELSKYLFENGPKRDEYINSKIEHLSLSNSVAINLTGRHTMRERQNFTVDDLFKILKAYKNTLFKFTNEIIIGRKYNSGIIKDKDKFIIFTSYPNLNEIKNKLNNK
;
A
#
# COMPACT_ATOMS: atom_id res chain seq x y z
N MET A 1 13.85 -11.58 -21.56
CA MET A 1 14.02 -10.51 -20.55
C MET A 1 15.49 -10.22 -20.27
N ILE A 2 16.29 -11.25 -19.95
CA ILE A 2 17.75 -11.13 -19.69
C ILE A 2 18.50 -10.30 -20.74
N ASN A 3 18.33 -10.59 -22.04
CA ASN A 3 19.01 -9.84 -23.09
C ASN A 3 18.64 -8.35 -23.13
N ALA A 4 17.39 -8.00 -22.78
CA ALA A 4 16.95 -6.62 -22.71
C ALA A 4 17.61 -5.87 -21.54
N ILE A 5 17.80 -6.54 -20.40
CA ILE A 5 18.52 -5.98 -19.25
C ILE A 5 20.01 -5.78 -19.60
N LYS A 6 20.62 -6.74 -20.30
CA LYS A 6 22.00 -6.59 -20.80
C LYS A 6 22.14 -5.40 -21.74
N ALA A 7 21.22 -5.26 -22.70
CA ALA A 7 21.20 -4.11 -23.61
C ALA A 7 21.01 -2.79 -22.85
N PHE A 8 20.07 -2.73 -21.89
CA PHE A 8 19.87 -1.58 -21.02
C PHE A 8 21.17 -1.17 -20.31
N ASN A 9 21.91 -2.11 -19.73
CA ASN A 9 23.19 -1.83 -19.06
C ASN A 9 24.22 -1.18 -20.00
N THR A 10 24.25 -1.55 -21.28
CA THR A 10 25.17 -0.92 -22.24
C THR A 10 24.79 0.53 -22.59
N GLN A 11 23.51 0.87 -22.46
CA GLN A 11 22.98 2.19 -22.79
C GLN A 11 23.05 3.15 -21.61
N THR A 12 23.03 2.65 -20.36
CA THR A 12 22.94 3.49 -19.14
C THR A 12 24.04 4.54 -19.01
N LYS A 13 25.20 4.34 -19.65
CA LYS A 13 26.32 5.30 -19.63
C LYS A 13 26.02 6.62 -20.38
N PHE A 14 24.99 6.63 -21.22
CA PHE A 14 24.60 7.81 -22.01
C PHE A 14 23.53 8.68 -21.33
N PHE A 15 23.05 8.28 -20.15
CA PHE A 15 21.95 8.92 -19.45
C PHE A 15 22.36 9.31 -18.03
N LYS A 16 22.04 10.54 -17.63
CA LYS A 16 22.33 11.09 -16.30
C LYS A 16 21.17 11.01 -15.32
N GLY A 17 19.94 10.86 -15.83
CA GLY A 17 18.74 10.69 -15.02
C GLY A 17 18.64 9.28 -14.41
N ASN A 18 17.47 9.00 -13.83
CA ASN A 18 17.22 7.70 -13.20
C ASN A 18 17.25 6.58 -14.25
N LYS A 19 17.92 5.48 -13.90
CA LYS A 19 17.97 4.25 -14.69
C LYS A 19 16.95 3.27 -14.10
N ILE A 20 15.86 3.05 -14.82
CA ILE A 20 14.69 2.34 -14.30
C ILE A 20 14.47 1.07 -15.11
N ILE A 21 14.28 -0.04 -14.43
CA ILE A 21 13.78 -1.28 -15.04
C ILE A 21 12.37 -1.52 -14.51
N ALA A 22 11.37 -1.57 -15.39
CA ALA A 22 10.05 -2.06 -15.05
C ALA A 22 9.74 -3.34 -15.83
N ILE A 23 9.36 -4.39 -15.11
CA ILE A 23 9.13 -5.71 -15.67
C ILE A 23 7.83 -6.34 -15.16
N GLY A 24 7.15 -7.04 -16.07
CA GLY A 24 6.02 -7.94 -15.77
C GLY A 24 6.38 -9.39 -16.12
N GLN A 25 5.49 -10.32 -15.81
CA GLN A 25 5.73 -11.74 -16.05
C GLN A 25 5.88 -12.07 -17.54
N ILE A 26 6.61 -13.16 -17.81
CA ILE A 26 6.59 -13.87 -19.09
C ILE A 26 5.56 -15.00 -18.99
N SER A 27 4.45 -14.86 -19.70
CA SER A 27 3.27 -15.72 -19.58
C SER A 27 3.46 -17.11 -20.20
N ASP A 28 4.32 -17.23 -21.22
CA ASP A 28 4.52 -18.49 -21.97
C ASP A 28 5.46 -19.49 -21.27
N LEU A 29 5.77 -19.27 -19.98
CA LEU A 29 6.67 -20.14 -19.20
C LEU A 29 5.95 -21.31 -18.50
N GLY A 30 4.61 -21.33 -18.53
CA GLY A 30 3.79 -22.39 -17.97
C GLY A 30 4.11 -22.71 -16.51
N LYS A 31 4.07 -23.99 -16.14
CA LYS A 31 4.32 -24.49 -14.77
C LYS A 31 5.70 -24.14 -14.20
N HIS A 32 6.67 -23.82 -15.04
CA HIS A 32 8.03 -23.45 -14.65
C HIS A 32 8.24 -21.94 -14.49
N SER A 33 7.17 -21.14 -14.62
CA SER A 33 7.25 -19.68 -14.57
C SER A 33 8.00 -19.17 -13.34
N LYS A 34 7.63 -19.61 -12.12
CA LYS A 34 8.30 -19.15 -10.89
C LYS A 34 9.79 -19.51 -10.86
N SER A 35 10.16 -20.74 -11.21
CA SER A 35 11.57 -21.19 -11.21
C SER A 35 12.41 -20.49 -12.27
N LEU A 36 11.83 -20.22 -13.44
CA LEU A 36 12.55 -19.55 -14.54
C LEU A 36 12.71 -18.06 -14.27
N HIS A 37 11.71 -17.40 -13.68
CA HIS A 37 11.84 -16.00 -13.26
C HIS A 37 12.91 -15.80 -12.19
N LEU A 38 13.19 -16.79 -11.33
CA LEU A 38 14.28 -16.69 -10.34
C LEU A 38 15.66 -16.50 -10.99
N GLN A 39 15.86 -16.90 -12.25
CA GLN A 39 17.10 -16.60 -12.97
C GLN A 39 17.33 -15.09 -13.18
N LEU A 40 16.31 -14.27 -12.97
CA LEU A 40 16.43 -12.80 -13.03
C LEU A 40 17.11 -12.23 -11.80
N VAL A 41 17.19 -12.95 -10.68
CA VAL A 41 17.78 -12.43 -9.42
C VAL A 41 19.19 -11.92 -9.67
N ASP A 42 20.09 -12.79 -10.15
CA ASP A 42 21.49 -12.41 -10.41
C ASP A 42 21.59 -11.31 -11.48
N VAL A 43 20.73 -11.35 -12.50
CA VAL A 43 20.73 -10.38 -13.60
C VAL A 43 20.31 -8.98 -13.12
N LEU A 44 19.33 -8.91 -12.22
CA LEU A 44 18.82 -7.66 -11.66
C LEU A 44 19.77 -7.09 -10.60
N GLU A 45 20.35 -7.93 -9.75
CA GLU A 45 21.38 -7.53 -8.78
C GLU A 45 22.58 -6.87 -9.47
N ASN A 46 23.00 -7.43 -10.60
CA ASN A 46 24.14 -6.92 -11.38
C ASN A 46 23.72 -5.90 -12.46
N SER A 47 22.48 -5.42 -12.47
CA SER A 47 22.04 -4.41 -13.43
C SER A 47 22.55 -3.00 -13.05
N ASN A 48 22.60 -2.10 -14.02
CA ASN A 48 22.91 -0.68 -13.80
C ASN A 48 21.69 0.15 -13.36
N ALA A 49 20.57 -0.51 -13.00
CA ALA A 49 19.37 0.18 -12.58
C ALA A 49 19.50 0.78 -11.19
N ASP A 50 18.94 1.98 -11.04
CA ASP A 50 18.75 2.70 -9.77
C ASP A 50 17.45 2.22 -9.08
N TYR A 51 16.42 1.89 -9.88
CA TYR A 51 15.12 1.39 -9.43
C TYR A 51 14.62 0.24 -10.31
N ILE A 52 14.02 -0.76 -9.66
CA ILE A 52 13.45 -1.94 -10.31
C ILE A 52 11.99 -2.10 -9.85
N LEU A 53 11.06 -2.08 -10.78
CA LEU A 53 9.62 -2.17 -10.52
C LEU A 53 9.10 -3.47 -11.12
N CYS A 54 8.54 -4.33 -10.30
CA CYS A 54 8.06 -5.65 -10.70
C CYS A 54 6.55 -5.74 -10.53
N MET A 55 5.84 -6.22 -11.56
CA MET A 55 4.42 -6.53 -11.50
C MET A 55 4.20 -8.04 -11.63
N ASP A 56 2.99 -8.49 -11.28
CA ASP A 56 2.53 -9.88 -11.39
C ASP A 56 3.14 -10.80 -10.31
N ASP A 57 2.34 -11.79 -9.87
CA ASP A 57 2.70 -12.66 -8.74
C ASP A 57 3.95 -13.51 -8.98
N ALA A 58 4.25 -13.82 -10.25
CA ALA A 58 5.43 -14.59 -10.62
C ALA A 58 6.75 -13.89 -10.24
N LEU A 59 6.76 -12.55 -10.14
CA LEU A 59 7.96 -11.78 -9.81
C LEU A 59 8.14 -11.54 -8.31
N LYS A 60 7.16 -11.91 -7.46
CA LYS A 60 7.23 -11.68 -6.01
C LYS A 60 8.43 -12.39 -5.35
N SER A 61 8.75 -13.60 -5.81
CA SER A 61 9.92 -14.36 -5.36
C SER A 61 11.23 -13.75 -5.86
N VAL A 62 11.26 -13.19 -7.07
CA VAL A 62 12.41 -12.46 -7.63
C VAL A 62 12.71 -11.24 -6.78
N VAL A 63 11.69 -10.45 -6.47
CA VAL A 63 11.80 -9.26 -5.62
C VAL A 63 12.34 -9.63 -4.25
N THR A 64 11.97 -10.78 -3.68
CA THR A 64 12.50 -11.25 -2.40
C THR A 64 13.97 -11.70 -2.50
N GLY A 65 14.37 -12.29 -3.63
CA GLY A 65 15.72 -12.81 -3.85
C GLY A 65 16.80 -11.74 -4.01
N VAL A 66 16.48 -10.61 -4.63
CA VAL A 66 17.43 -9.52 -4.93
C VAL A 66 17.80 -8.74 -3.66
N LYS A 67 19.08 -8.65 -3.27
CA LYS A 67 19.49 -8.07 -1.98
C LYS A 67 20.00 -6.62 -2.03
N SER A 68 20.58 -6.19 -3.14
CA SER A 68 21.39 -4.95 -3.24
C SER A 68 20.79 -3.86 -4.14
N LYS A 69 19.47 -3.89 -4.39
CA LYS A 69 18.79 -2.96 -5.29
C LYS A 69 17.52 -2.38 -4.68
N ASN A 70 17.14 -1.18 -5.14
CA ASN A 70 15.82 -0.63 -4.89
C ASN A 70 14.81 -1.37 -5.78
N ILE A 71 14.22 -2.44 -5.26
CA ILE A 71 13.31 -3.30 -5.99
C ILE A 71 11.98 -3.41 -5.26
N THR A 72 10.89 -3.18 -6.00
CA THR A 72 9.53 -3.12 -5.44
C THR A 72 8.57 -3.95 -6.28
N TRP A 73 7.73 -4.75 -5.62
CA TRP A 73 6.62 -5.46 -6.23
C TRP A 73 5.32 -4.64 -6.15
N TYR A 74 4.51 -4.69 -7.21
CA TYR A 74 3.26 -3.97 -7.36
C TYR A 74 2.10 -4.94 -7.64
N SER A 75 1.02 -4.80 -6.88
CA SER A 75 -0.19 -5.63 -7.03
C SER A 75 -1.08 -5.22 -8.21
N ASN A 76 -0.90 -4.00 -8.74
CA ASN A 76 -1.64 -3.50 -9.89
C ASN A 76 -0.81 -2.51 -10.72
N ARG A 77 -1.23 -2.34 -11.97
CA ARG A 77 -0.60 -1.44 -12.94
C ARG A 77 -0.61 0.01 -12.49
N HIS A 78 -1.69 0.47 -11.87
CA HIS A 78 -1.88 1.89 -11.56
C HIS A 78 -0.83 2.40 -10.57
N LEU A 79 -0.50 1.64 -9.53
CA LEU A 79 0.56 2.00 -8.60
C LEU A 79 1.95 1.99 -9.23
N LEU A 80 2.22 0.99 -10.07
CA LEU A 80 3.48 0.93 -10.80
C LEU A 80 3.63 2.15 -11.71
N GLU A 81 2.56 2.53 -12.42
CA GLU A 81 2.52 3.73 -13.25
C GLU A 81 2.77 5.01 -12.44
N LYS A 82 2.09 5.17 -11.30
CA LYS A 82 2.26 6.33 -10.41
C LYS A 82 3.72 6.51 -9.96
N ASP A 83 4.37 5.41 -9.59
CA ASP A 83 5.77 5.43 -9.17
C ASP A 83 6.70 5.63 -10.38
N LEU A 84 6.40 5.06 -11.56
CA LEU A 84 7.16 5.32 -12.80
C LEU A 84 7.14 6.79 -13.20
N LEU A 85 5.98 7.44 -13.16
CA LEU A 85 5.85 8.87 -13.50
C LEU A 85 6.70 9.74 -12.56
N TYR A 86 6.71 9.42 -11.26
CA TYR A 86 7.54 10.13 -10.29
C TYR A 86 9.04 9.88 -10.49
N LEU A 87 9.43 8.65 -10.84
CA LEU A 87 10.84 8.29 -11.00
C LEU A 87 11.44 8.82 -12.31
N ASN A 88 10.65 9.01 -13.36
CA ASN A 88 11.15 9.54 -14.62
C ASN A 88 11.42 11.05 -14.50
N LYS A 89 12.70 11.41 -14.47
CA LYS A 89 13.23 12.78 -14.53
C LYS A 89 13.83 13.05 -15.92
N PRO A 90 14.14 14.31 -16.28
CA PRO A 90 14.88 14.59 -17.52
C PRO A 90 16.12 13.70 -17.63
N ASP A 91 16.37 13.21 -18.86
CA ASP A 91 17.49 12.31 -19.17
C ASP A 91 17.47 10.94 -18.44
N SER A 92 16.29 10.49 -17.98
CA SER A 92 16.12 9.12 -17.45
C SER A 92 16.07 8.09 -18.56
N LEU A 93 16.50 6.87 -18.25
CA LEU A 93 16.40 5.70 -19.13
C LEU A 93 15.49 4.66 -18.47
N THR A 94 14.39 4.31 -19.13
CA THR A 94 13.44 3.30 -18.63
C THR A 94 13.36 2.10 -19.57
N LEU A 95 13.67 0.90 -19.06
CA LEU A 95 13.38 -0.37 -19.73
C LEU A 95 11.99 -0.86 -19.32
N LEU A 96 11.11 -1.08 -20.29
CA LEU A 96 9.80 -1.71 -20.11
C LEU A 96 9.81 -3.10 -20.74
N LYS A 97 9.62 -4.18 -19.96
CA LYS A 97 9.54 -5.53 -20.52
C LYS A 97 8.56 -6.46 -19.81
N SER A 98 7.63 -7.01 -20.58
CA SER A 98 6.67 -8.06 -20.16
C SER A 98 6.36 -8.98 -21.34
N SER A 99 5.62 -10.08 -21.12
CA SER A 99 4.86 -10.74 -22.20
C SER A 99 3.76 -9.82 -22.74
N ALA A 100 3.34 -10.08 -23.99
CA ALA A 100 2.30 -9.33 -24.67
C ALA A 100 0.87 -9.71 -24.22
N GLY A 101 0.68 -10.91 -23.69
CA GLY A 101 -0.58 -11.40 -23.13
C GLY A 101 -0.45 -11.81 -21.67
N GLY A 102 -1.57 -11.88 -20.95
CA GLY A 102 -1.63 -12.33 -19.55
C GLY A 102 -1.11 -11.32 -18.51
N THR A 103 -0.89 -10.06 -18.90
CA THR A 103 -0.50 -8.97 -18.00
C THR A 103 -1.14 -7.64 -18.44
N GLU A 104 -1.24 -6.67 -17.54
CA GLU A 104 -1.67 -5.31 -17.91
C GLU A 104 -0.51 -4.41 -18.38
N PHE A 105 0.71 -4.95 -18.39
CA PHE A 105 1.93 -4.20 -18.65
C PHE A 105 2.02 -3.61 -20.08
N PRO A 106 1.51 -4.26 -21.15
CA PRO A 106 1.48 -3.65 -22.47
C PRO A 106 0.67 -2.35 -22.53
N LYS A 107 -0.43 -2.25 -21.76
CA LYS A 107 -1.24 -1.02 -21.69
C LYS A 107 -0.45 0.12 -21.06
N LEU A 108 0.27 -0.17 -19.96
CA LEU A 108 1.21 0.78 -19.35
C LEU A 108 2.23 1.28 -20.37
N ALA A 109 2.90 0.38 -21.08
CA ALA A 109 3.94 0.76 -22.03
C ALA A 109 3.42 1.64 -23.17
N LYS A 110 2.18 1.45 -23.59
CA LYS A 110 1.51 2.27 -24.61
C LYS A 110 1.16 3.67 -24.10
N GLU A 111 0.64 3.78 -22.88
CA GLU A 111 0.13 5.04 -22.32
C GLU A 111 1.21 5.92 -21.67
N LEU A 112 2.32 5.32 -21.21
CA LEU A 112 3.35 6.00 -20.43
C LEU A 112 3.94 7.24 -21.13
N PRO A 113 4.30 7.22 -22.43
CA PRO A 113 4.89 8.40 -23.08
C PRO A 113 3.99 9.64 -23.04
N GLU A 114 2.69 9.46 -23.29
CA GLU A 114 1.73 10.58 -23.24
C GLU A 114 1.55 11.11 -21.82
N LYS A 115 1.53 10.22 -20.82
CA LYS A 115 1.42 10.61 -19.42
C LYS A 115 2.67 11.35 -18.94
N LEU A 116 3.87 10.89 -19.31
CA LEU A 116 5.13 11.57 -19.01
C LEU A 116 5.16 12.99 -19.59
N ASN A 117 4.68 13.19 -20.82
CA ASN A 117 4.61 14.52 -21.43
C ASN A 117 3.67 15.49 -20.71
N LYS A 118 2.68 14.98 -19.98
CA LYS A 118 1.70 15.77 -19.20
C LYS A 118 2.07 15.88 -17.72
N TYR A 119 3.04 15.09 -17.26
CA TYR A 119 3.37 14.97 -15.85
C TYR A 119 4.22 16.16 -15.39
N ASN A 120 3.55 17.16 -14.81
CA ASN A 120 4.16 18.43 -14.41
C ASN A 120 4.43 18.53 -12.90
N ILE A 121 4.45 17.41 -12.17
CA ILE A 121 4.73 17.45 -10.73
C ILE A 121 6.23 17.65 -10.54
N ASN A 122 6.60 18.74 -9.85
CA ASN A 122 7.97 18.99 -9.42
C ASN A 122 8.40 17.88 -8.47
N ASN A 123 9.11 16.88 -9.00
CA ASN A 123 9.72 15.81 -8.22
C ASN A 123 10.84 16.43 -7.38
N SER A 124 10.52 16.82 -6.14
CA SER A 124 11.49 17.30 -5.17
C SER A 124 12.62 16.27 -4.97
N ASN A 125 13.76 16.68 -4.41
CA ASN A 125 14.88 15.77 -4.05
C ASN A 125 14.54 14.82 -2.89
N THR A 126 13.27 14.45 -2.72
CA THR A 126 12.79 13.51 -1.72
C THR A 126 12.89 12.08 -2.24
N SER A 127 12.93 11.11 -1.32
CA SER A 127 12.86 9.69 -1.67
C SER A 127 11.53 9.37 -2.36
N LEU A 128 11.47 8.32 -3.19
CA LEU A 128 10.25 7.92 -3.90
C LEU A 128 9.03 7.89 -2.98
N PHE A 129 9.11 7.16 -1.86
CA PHE A 129 7.95 6.95 -0.99
C PHE A 129 7.56 8.19 -0.19
N ASP A 130 8.52 9.05 0.16
CA ASP A 130 8.21 10.34 0.78
C ASP A 130 7.52 11.28 -0.22
N GLY A 131 8.04 11.35 -1.45
CA GLY A 131 7.43 12.11 -2.52
C GLY A 131 6.01 11.63 -2.84
N GLN A 132 5.80 10.32 -2.90
CA GLN A 132 4.48 9.73 -3.11
C GLN A 132 3.51 10.05 -1.97
N SER A 133 3.98 10.06 -0.72
CA SER A 133 3.15 10.46 0.43
C SER A 133 2.79 11.95 0.34
N LEU A 134 3.75 12.82 0.04
CA LEU A 134 3.50 14.26 -0.11
C LEU A 134 2.52 14.56 -1.24
N ASN A 135 2.69 13.93 -2.41
CA ASN A 135 1.80 14.10 -3.56
C ASN A 135 0.41 13.50 -3.32
N GLY A 136 0.33 12.46 -2.48
CA GLY A 136 -0.91 11.79 -2.07
C GLY A 136 -1.66 12.45 -0.93
N ARG A 137 -1.22 13.64 -0.48
CA ARG A 137 -1.88 14.39 0.57
C ARG A 137 -3.24 14.89 0.09
N SER A 138 -4.31 14.42 0.73
CA SER A 138 -5.68 14.69 0.30
C SER A 138 -6.65 14.64 1.47
N TYR A 139 -7.79 15.32 1.38
CA TYR A 139 -8.89 15.16 2.33
C TYR A 139 -10.27 15.26 1.67
N MET A 140 -11.28 14.74 2.35
CA MET A 140 -12.69 14.94 2.06
C MET A 140 -13.44 15.20 3.37
N ILE A 141 -14.30 16.23 3.39
CA ILE A 141 -15.24 16.48 4.48
C ILE A 141 -16.61 16.01 4.03
N ILE A 142 -17.30 15.28 4.91
CA ILE A 142 -18.50 14.53 4.61
C ILE A 142 -19.55 14.83 5.69
N ASP A 143 -20.80 15.01 5.30
CA ASP A 143 -21.91 15.16 6.26
C ASP A 143 -22.41 13.80 6.80
N GLU A 144 -23.34 13.85 7.75
CA GLU A 144 -24.01 12.67 8.32
C GLU A 144 -24.79 11.81 7.30
N ASN A 145 -25.15 12.40 6.17
CA ASN A 145 -25.84 11.75 5.06
C ASN A 145 -24.86 11.15 4.03
N TYR A 146 -23.56 11.18 4.30
CA TYR A 146 -22.48 10.70 3.44
C TYR A 146 -22.33 11.49 2.12
N ASN A 147 -22.75 12.76 2.09
CA ASN A 147 -22.48 13.67 0.99
C ASN A 147 -21.11 14.34 1.18
N VAL A 148 -20.33 14.43 0.11
CA VAL A 148 -19.04 15.14 0.13
C VAL A 148 -19.32 16.64 0.08
N ILE A 149 -19.01 17.34 1.17
CA ILE A 149 -19.16 18.80 1.30
C ILE A 149 -17.96 19.52 0.65
N GLU A 150 -16.77 18.96 0.84
CA GLU A 150 -15.51 19.57 0.40
C GLU A 150 -14.48 18.48 0.14
N SER A 151 -13.62 18.68 -0.85
CA SER A 151 -12.48 17.79 -1.06
C SER A 151 -11.26 18.55 -1.57
N HIS A 152 -10.08 18.01 -1.27
CA HIS A 152 -8.80 18.50 -1.75
C HIS A 152 -7.98 17.36 -2.30
N ASN A 153 -7.45 17.54 -3.52
CA ASN A 153 -6.53 16.62 -4.18
C ASN A 153 -7.01 15.15 -4.20
N ARG A 154 -8.32 14.93 -4.28
CA ARG A 154 -8.94 13.59 -4.22
C ARG A 154 -8.37 12.64 -5.28
N GLU A 155 -8.18 13.14 -6.50
CA GLU A 155 -7.71 12.35 -7.66
C GLU A 155 -6.28 11.81 -7.50
N HIS A 156 -5.41 12.50 -6.76
CA HIS A 156 -4.03 12.05 -6.51
C HIS A 156 -3.84 11.38 -5.15
N SER A 157 -4.92 11.25 -4.36
CA SER A 157 -4.89 10.66 -3.04
C SER A 157 -4.15 9.33 -3.03
N GLY A 158 -3.35 9.13 -1.99
CA GLY A 158 -2.62 7.89 -1.83
C GLY A 158 -1.71 7.91 -0.63
N THR A 159 -1.33 6.71 -0.23
CA THR A 159 -0.45 6.42 0.90
C THR A 159 0.66 5.45 0.46
N ILE A 160 1.60 5.20 1.37
CA ILE A 160 2.60 4.12 1.25
C ILE A 160 2.34 2.97 2.22
N GLU A 161 1.35 3.14 3.07
CA GLU A 161 0.89 2.19 4.07
C GLU A 161 -0.40 1.50 3.60
N GLY A 162 -0.79 0.43 4.28
CA GLY A 162 -1.95 -0.38 3.97
C GLY A 162 -2.96 -0.41 5.11
N LEU A 163 -4.13 -0.92 4.82
CA LEU A 163 -5.27 -1.11 5.70
C LEU A 163 -5.32 -2.51 6.34
N GLY A 164 -4.26 -3.32 6.25
CA GLY A 164 -4.22 -4.68 6.83
C GLY A 164 -4.77 -4.77 8.26
N PRO A 165 -4.33 -3.93 9.21
CA PRO A 165 -4.86 -3.88 10.57
C PRO A 165 -6.36 -3.54 10.63
N ILE A 166 -6.82 -2.65 9.75
CA ILE A 166 -8.23 -2.28 9.66
C ILE A 166 -9.07 -3.47 9.24
N PHE A 167 -8.61 -4.33 8.33
CA PHE A 167 -9.38 -5.53 7.98
C PHE A 167 -9.55 -6.51 9.17
N ASN A 168 -8.56 -6.62 10.06
CA ASN A 168 -8.74 -7.38 11.30
C ASN A 168 -9.82 -6.74 12.18
N TYR A 169 -9.81 -5.41 12.30
CA TYR A 169 -10.86 -4.69 13.03
C TYR A 169 -12.25 -4.89 12.42
N LEU A 170 -12.37 -4.81 11.09
CA LEU A 170 -13.62 -5.05 10.38
C LEU A 170 -14.12 -6.48 10.61
N LYS A 171 -13.22 -7.48 10.60
CA LYS A 171 -13.60 -8.88 10.88
C LYS A 171 -14.16 -9.01 12.29
N ALA A 172 -13.50 -8.40 13.27
CA ALA A 172 -13.96 -8.44 14.65
C ALA A 172 -15.34 -7.76 14.83
N ILE A 173 -15.63 -6.70 14.06
CA ILE A 173 -16.97 -6.10 14.00
C ILE A 173 -17.97 -7.09 13.39
N ASP A 174 -17.68 -7.65 12.22
CA ASP A 174 -18.59 -8.55 11.49
C ASP A 174 -18.97 -9.77 12.33
N ASP A 175 -18.01 -10.30 13.08
CA ASP A 175 -18.20 -11.45 13.97
C ASP A 175 -18.87 -11.08 15.30
N ASN A 176 -19.09 -9.79 15.57
CA ASN A 176 -19.55 -9.27 16.86
C ASN A 176 -18.70 -9.78 18.04
N VAL A 177 -17.38 -9.75 17.90
CA VAL A 177 -16.43 -10.21 18.93
C VAL A 177 -16.72 -9.51 20.26
N SER A 178 -16.84 -10.32 21.32
CA SER A 178 -16.94 -9.91 22.73
C SER A 178 -15.57 -9.54 23.30
N GLU A 179 -15.58 -8.93 24.48
CA GLU A 179 -14.36 -8.72 25.23
C GLU A 179 -13.92 -10.02 25.89
N ASP A 180 -12.83 -10.59 25.41
CA ASP A 180 -12.24 -11.82 25.94
C ASP A 180 -10.81 -11.55 26.40
N THR A 181 -10.41 -12.18 27.51
CA THR A 181 -9.03 -12.11 28.00
C THR A 181 -8.14 -13.04 27.20
N ILE A 182 -7.01 -12.52 26.75
CA ILE A 182 -6.02 -13.26 25.95
C ILE A 182 -4.61 -12.93 26.42
N PHE A 183 -3.68 -13.84 26.14
CA PHE A 183 -2.26 -13.66 26.45
C PHE A 183 -1.48 -13.53 25.16
N ILE A 184 -0.67 -12.46 25.07
CA ILE A 184 0.19 -12.21 23.90
C ILE A 184 1.12 -13.41 23.69
N ALA A 185 1.14 -13.94 22.48
CA ALA A 185 2.04 -15.02 22.08
C ALA A 185 3.45 -14.51 21.78
N ASN A 186 4.39 -15.44 21.62
CA ASN A 186 5.74 -15.15 21.17
C ASN A 186 5.75 -14.72 19.70
N TRP A 187 6.00 -13.44 19.45
CA TRP A 187 6.15 -12.85 18.14
C TRP A 187 7.53 -12.19 18.01
N ALA A 188 8.15 -12.32 16.84
CA ALA A 188 9.39 -11.60 16.51
C ALA A 188 9.25 -10.06 16.61
N THR A 189 8.02 -9.54 16.69
CA THR A 189 7.73 -8.10 16.82
C THR A 189 7.33 -7.68 18.23
N ASN A 190 7.42 -8.59 19.21
CA ASN A 190 7.21 -8.26 20.62
C ASN A 190 8.13 -7.12 21.06
N ASN A 191 7.68 -6.36 22.05
CA ASN A 191 8.42 -5.24 22.62
C ASN A 191 8.00 -5.00 24.08
N LYS A 192 8.51 -3.93 24.70
CA LYS A 192 8.21 -3.58 26.10
C LYS A 192 6.72 -3.39 26.40
N LEU A 193 5.92 -3.00 25.41
CA LEU A 193 4.47 -2.80 25.55
C LEU A 193 3.67 -4.08 25.25
N TYR A 194 4.15 -4.94 24.34
CA TYR A 194 3.47 -6.17 23.96
C TYR A 194 4.49 -7.32 23.92
N TYR A 195 4.61 -8.04 25.03
CA TYR A 195 5.56 -9.15 25.24
C TYR A 195 4.81 -10.45 25.52
N GLU A 196 5.47 -11.59 25.29
CA GLU A 196 4.91 -12.92 25.52
C GLU A 196 4.37 -13.08 26.96
N GLY A 197 3.16 -13.62 27.09
CA GLY A 197 2.49 -13.83 28.37
C GLY A 197 1.84 -12.58 28.95
N LYS A 198 1.96 -11.41 28.31
CA LYS A 198 1.22 -10.22 28.73
C LYS A 198 -0.28 -10.45 28.54
N GLU A 199 -1.05 -10.24 29.60
CA GLU A 199 -2.51 -10.22 29.56
C GLU A 199 -3.01 -8.96 28.83
N THR A 200 -4.00 -9.14 27.96
CA THR A 200 -4.72 -8.08 27.25
C THR A 200 -6.14 -8.55 26.92
N THR A 201 -6.97 -7.70 26.35
CA THR A 201 -8.30 -8.10 25.86
C THR A 201 -8.40 -7.98 24.34
N THR A 202 -9.35 -8.72 23.74
CA THR A 202 -9.74 -8.55 22.33
C THR A 202 -10.11 -7.11 22.02
N TYR A 203 -10.76 -6.39 22.94
CA TYR A 203 -11.11 -4.98 22.79
C TYR A 203 -9.89 -4.06 22.79
N GLU A 204 -8.89 -4.31 23.64
CA GLU A 204 -7.61 -3.58 23.57
C GLU A 204 -6.89 -3.82 22.24
N LEU A 205 -6.91 -5.05 21.73
CA LEU A 205 -6.35 -5.33 20.41
C LEU A 205 -7.12 -4.66 19.27
N MET A 206 -8.45 -4.64 19.32
CA MET A 206 -9.29 -3.94 18.36
C MET A 206 -9.00 -2.43 18.38
N LYS A 207 -8.91 -1.82 19.58
CA LYS A 207 -8.53 -0.40 19.74
C LYS A 207 -7.15 -0.11 19.15
N ALA A 208 -6.19 -1.01 19.33
CA ALA A 208 -4.85 -0.87 18.77
C ALA A 208 -4.84 -0.84 17.23
N MET A 209 -5.86 -1.39 16.55
CA MET A 209 -5.98 -1.31 15.08
C MET A 209 -6.41 0.07 14.58
N LEU A 210 -6.90 0.95 15.48
CA LEU A 210 -7.47 2.25 15.13
C LEU A 210 -6.53 3.42 15.39
N ASN A 211 -5.37 3.20 16.01
CA ASN A 211 -4.45 4.27 16.37
C ASN A 211 -3.00 3.88 16.02
N SER A 212 -2.61 4.17 14.78
CA SER A 212 -1.28 3.91 14.21
C SER A 212 -0.75 2.51 14.53
N PRO A 213 -1.40 1.45 13.99
CA PRO A 213 -1.28 0.10 14.51
C PRO A 213 0.15 -0.42 14.68
N MET A 214 0.40 -1.04 15.83
CA MET A 214 1.65 -1.74 16.11
C MET A 214 1.59 -3.18 15.60
N TYR A 215 2.75 -3.75 15.29
CA TYR A 215 2.84 -5.05 14.61
C TYR A 215 2.31 -6.20 15.48
N THR A 216 2.74 -6.30 16.74
CA THR A 216 2.34 -7.39 17.64
C THR A 216 0.81 -7.46 17.83
N PRO A 217 0.10 -6.36 18.17
CA PRO A 217 -1.35 -6.39 18.23
C PRO A 217 -2.03 -6.87 16.95
N SER A 218 -1.50 -6.52 15.78
CA SER A 218 -2.05 -6.98 14.49
C SER A 218 -1.88 -8.50 14.30
N TYR A 219 -0.73 -9.06 14.69
CA TYR A 219 -0.51 -10.50 14.65
C TYR A 219 -1.40 -11.24 15.64
N GLU A 220 -1.51 -10.75 16.89
CA GLU A 220 -2.33 -11.40 17.91
C GLU A 220 -3.81 -11.38 17.56
N LEU A 221 -4.33 -10.22 17.13
CA LEU A 221 -5.74 -10.12 16.75
C LEU A 221 -6.04 -10.99 15.51
N SER A 222 -5.12 -11.04 14.54
CA SER A 222 -5.28 -11.91 13.39
C SER A 222 -5.30 -13.39 13.77
N LYS A 223 -4.44 -13.81 14.70
CA LYS A 223 -4.43 -15.18 15.23
C LYS A 223 -5.74 -15.51 15.96
N TYR A 224 -6.32 -14.56 16.68
CA TYR A 224 -7.60 -14.74 17.35
C TYR A 224 -8.76 -14.91 16.35
N LEU A 225 -8.80 -14.08 15.31
CA LEU A 225 -9.93 -13.99 14.38
C LEU A 225 -9.93 -15.04 13.28
N PHE A 226 -8.76 -15.58 12.94
CA PHE A 226 -8.60 -16.45 11.78
C PHE A 226 -7.90 -17.75 12.16
N GLU A 227 -8.45 -18.86 11.65
CA GLU A 227 -7.84 -20.18 11.77
C GLU A 227 -6.42 -20.21 11.19
N ASN A 228 -6.22 -19.53 10.05
CA ASN A 228 -4.94 -19.50 9.34
C ASN A 228 -4.87 -18.33 8.34
N GLY A 229 -3.69 -18.13 7.75
CA GLY A 229 -3.42 -17.10 6.74
C GLY A 229 -4.34 -17.17 5.51
N PRO A 230 -4.55 -18.34 4.88
CA PRO A 230 -5.48 -18.48 3.76
C PRO A 230 -6.91 -18.01 4.07
N LYS A 231 -7.45 -18.35 5.25
CA LYS A 231 -8.78 -17.88 5.66
C LYS A 231 -8.86 -16.37 5.90
N ARG A 232 -7.78 -15.78 6.41
CA ARG A 232 -7.65 -14.32 6.46
C ARG A 232 -7.66 -13.71 5.06
N ASP A 233 -6.86 -14.24 4.15
CA ASP A 233 -6.73 -13.69 2.81
C ASP A 233 -8.04 -13.83 2.01
N GLU A 234 -8.78 -14.95 2.19
CA GLU A 234 -10.14 -15.15 1.67
C GLU A 234 -11.09 -14.03 2.13
N TYR A 235 -11.13 -13.77 3.44
CA TYR A 235 -11.96 -12.70 4.01
C TYR A 235 -11.56 -11.31 3.49
N ILE A 236 -10.25 -11.00 3.48
CA ILE A 236 -9.76 -9.69 3.00
C ILE A 236 -10.14 -9.49 1.53
N ASN A 237 -9.91 -10.49 0.68
CA ASN A 237 -10.23 -10.41 -0.74
C ASN A 237 -11.74 -10.27 -0.97
N SER A 238 -12.56 -11.02 -0.22
CA SER A 238 -14.02 -10.86 -0.20
C SER A 238 -14.44 -9.43 0.12
N LYS A 239 -13.83 -8.79 1.12
CA LYS A 239 -14.14 -7.41 1.49
C LYS A 239 -13.64 -6.40 0.46
N ILE A 240 -12.46 -6.62 -0.12
CA ILE A 240 -11.93 -5.79 -1.22
C ILE A 240 -12.90 -5.81 -2.40
N GLU A 241 -13.39 -6.99 -2.80
CA GLU A 241 -14.35 -7.13 -3.89
C GLU A 241 -15.70 -6.49 -3.55
N HIS A 242 -16.29 -6.85 -2.41
CA HIS A 242 -17.60 -6.36 -1.98
C HIS A 242 -17.64 -4.82 -1.86
N LEU A 243 -16.56 -4.21 -1.37
CA LEU A 243 -16.44 -2.76 -1.23
C LEU A 243 -15.85 -2.10 -2.48
N SER A 244 -15.49 -2.87 -3.51
CA SER A 244 -14.84 -2.39 -4.73
C SER A 244 -13.58 -1.54 -4.43
N LEU A 245 -12.73 -2.03 -3.54
CA LEU A 245 -11.45 -1.42 -3.17
C LEU A 245 -10.34 -1.85 -4.15
N SER A 246 -9.26 -1.08 -4.22
CA SER A 246 -8.05 -1.54 -4.91
C SER A 246 -7.46 -2.77 -4.22
N ASN A 247 -6.93 -3.73 -4.98
CA ASN A 247 -6.19 -4.87 -4.41
C ASN A 247 -4.90 -4.47 -3.66
N SER A 248 -4.48 -3.21 -3.74
CA SER A 248 -3.31 -2.67 -3.05
C SER A 248 -3.58 -2.24 -1.62
N VAL A 249 -4.84 -2.21 -1.16
CA VAL A 249 -5.16 -1.67 0.16
C VAL A 249 -4.60 -2.54 1.29
N ALA A 250 -4.40 -3.84 1.07
CA ALA A 250 -3.92 -4.75 2.11
C ALA A 250 -2.97 -5.81 1.53
N ILE A 251 -1.68 -5.47 1.39
CA ILE A 251 -0.65 -6.41 0.93
C ILE A 251 -0.03 -7.19 2.08
N ASN A 252 0.19 -6.53 3.23
CA ASN A 252 0.68 -7.19 4.43
C ASN A 252 -0.24 -6.97 5.62
N LEU A 253 -0.20 -7.93 6.55
CA LEU A 253 -1.07 -7.96 7.73
C LEU A 253 -1.00 -6.68 8.57
N THR A 254 0.21 -6.12 8.69
CA THR A 254 0.48 -4.99 9.57
C THR A 254 0.21 -3.63 8.94
N GLY A 255 -0.10 -3.58 7.63
CA GLY A 255 -0.26 -2.32 6.89
C GLY A 255 1.02 -1.48 6.83
N ARG A 256 2.17 -2.04 7.23
CA ARG A 256 3.44 -1.30 7.31
C ARG A 256 4.01 -1.05 5.92
N HIS A 257 4.54 0.14 5.69
CA HIS A 257 5.35 0.39 4.50
C HIS A 257 6.54 -0.58 4.46
N THR A 258 6.74 -1.20 3.31
CA THR A 258 7.96 -1.96 2.99
C THR A 258 8.48 -1.50 1.63
N MET A 259 9.80 -1.47 1.46
CA MET A 259 10.37 -1.11 0.15
C MET A 259 10.14 -2.19 -0.90
N ARG A 260 9.91 -3.45 -0.49
CA ARG A 260 9.78 -4.59 -1.40
C ARG A 260 8.38 -4.82 -1.93
N GLU A 261 7.36 -4.32 -1.24
CA GLU A 261 5.97 -4.48 -1.66
C GLU A 261 5.23 -3.15 -1.53
N ARG A 262 4.73 -2.65 -2.67
CA ARG A 262 3.94 -1.44 -2.73
C ARG A 262 2.49 -1.74 -2.36
N GLN A 263 1.99 -0.98 -1.40
CA GLN A 263 0.58 -0.96 -1.00
C GLN A 263 0.11 0.48 -0.88
N ASN A 264 -1.19 0.71 -1.02
CA ASN A 264 -1.78 2.05 -1.06
C ASN A 264 -3.26 1.96 -0.78
N PHE A 265 -3.77 2.96 -0.07
CA PHE A 265 -5.20 3.28 -0.01
C PHE A 265 -5.42 4.78 -0.23
N THR A 266 -6.65 5.15 -0.55
CA THR A 266 -7.07 6.52 -0.87
C THR A 266 -8.18 7.00 0.07
N VAL A 267 -8.51 8.29 0.01
CA VAL A 267 -9.70 8.81 0.68
C VAL A 267 -10.99 8.13 0.18
N ASP A 268 -11.03 7.67 -1.06
CA ASP A 268 -12.19 6.96 -1.62
C ASP A 268 -12.32 5.54 -1.06
N ASP A 269 -11.21 4.84 -0.84
CA ASP A 269 -11.21 3.53 -0.19
C ASP A 269 -11.74 3.63 1.25
N LEU A 270 -11.25 4.63 2.01
CA LEU A 270 -11.74 4.91 3.36
C LEU A 270 -13.20 5.35 3.36
N PHE A 271 -13.65 6.12 2.36
CA PHE A 271 -15.05 6.53 2.24
C PHE A 271 -15.98 5.34 2.01
N LYS A 272 -15.59 4.39 1.16
CA LYS A 272 -16.34 3.15 0.94
C LYS A 272 -16.47 2.33 2.23
N ILE A 273 -15.39 2.22 3.01
CA ILE A 273 -15.41 1.57 4.33
C ILE A 273 -16.35 2.33 5.28
N LEU A 274 -16.22 3.67 5.37
CA LEU A 274 -17.08 4.50 6.21
C LEU A 274 -18.56 4.31 5.88
N LYS A 275 -18.93 4.34 4.59
CA LYS A 275 -20.31 4.19 4.14
C LYS A 275 -20.89 2.81 4.46
N ALA A 276 -20.06 1.77 4.40
CA ALA A 276 -20.46 0.39 4.70
C ALA A 276 -20.66 0.14 6.20
N TYR A 277 -19.73 0.60 7.05
CA TYR A 277 -19.75 0.29 8.49
C TYR A 277 -20.37 1.40 9.35
N LYS A 278 -20.50 2.62 8.82
CA LYS A 278 -21.15 3.76 9.47
C LYS A 278 -20.63 3.99 10.91
N ASN A 279 -21.54 4.21 11.86
CA ASN A 279 -21.20 4.42 13.27
C ASN A 279 -20.56 3.20 13.95
N THR A 280 -20.77 1.99 13.44
CA THR A 280 -20.14 0.78 14.00
C THR A 280 -18.61 0.84 13.89
N LEU A 281 -18.10 1.53 12.88
CA LEU A 281 -16.67 1.75 12.70
C LEU A 281 -16.04 2.50 13.89
N PHE A 282 -16.82 3.32 14.60
CA PHE A 282 -16.38 4.16 15.72
C PHE A 282 -16.74 3.57 17.09
N LYS A 283 -16.91 2.25 17.20
CA LYS A 283 -17.28 1.55 18.45
C LYS A 283 -16.42 1.97 19.65
N PHE A 284 -15.13 2.21 19.45
CA PHE A 284 -14.19 2.50 20.54
C PHE A 284 -13.61 3.92 20.55
N THR A 285 -13.72 4.65 19.45
CA THR A 285 -13.06 5.96 19.26
C THR A 285 -13.72 6.68 18.10
N ASN A 286 -13.71 8.02 18.15
CA ASN A 286 -14.13 8.87 17.03
C ASN A 286 -13.01 9.09 16.00
N GLU A 287 -11.80 8.59 16.27
CA GLU A 287 -10.63 8.78 15.42
C GLU A 287 -10.04 7.43 15.02
N ILE A 288 -9.87 7.22 13.72
CA ILE A 288 -9.18 6.07 13.13
C ILE A 288 -7.97 6.62 12.40
N ILE A 289 -6.79 6.40 12.96
CA ILE A 289 -5.52 6.94 12.49
C ILE A 289 -4.64 5.79 12.05
N ILE A 290 -4.07 5.94 10.86
CA ILE A 290 -3.22 4.96 10.18
C ILE A 290 -1.95 5.68 9.77
N GLY A 291 -0.83 5.00 9.95
CA GLY A 291 0.49 5.47 9.57
C GLY A 291 1.29 6.03 10.72
N ARG A 292 2.61 6.13 10.51
CA ARG A 292 3.57 6.56 11.55
C ARG A 292 4.24 7.88 11.21
N LYS A 293 4.75 8.00 9.97
CA LYS A 293 5.40 9.22 9.48
C LYS A 293 4.38 10.20 8.91
N TYR A 294 3.40 9.67 8.18
CA TYR A 294 2.31 10.44 7.62
C TYR A 294 0.99 9.81 8.09
N ASN A 295 0.16 10.62 8.72
CA ASN A 295 -1.13 10.22 9.24
C ASN A 295 -2.17 10.23 8.12
N SER A 296 -2.97 9.18 8.09
CA SER A 296 -4.13 9.01 7.22
C SER A 296 -5.26 8.43 8.05
N GLY A 297 -6.52 8.61 7.66
CA GLY A 297 -7.59 8.12 8.51
C GLY A 297 -8.95 8.72 8.31
N ILE A 298 -9.80 8.49 9.31
CA ILE A 298 -11.15 9.02 9.41
C ILE A 298 -11.33 9.60 10.81
N ILE A 299 -11.78 10.84 10.90
CA ILE A 299 -12.19 11.47 12.16
C ILE A 299 -13.67 11.81 12.05
N LYS A 300 -14.44 11.38 13.05
CA LYS A 300 -15.83 11.77 13.25
C LYS A 300 -15.88 12.96 14.21
N ASP A 301 -16.56 14.01 13.83
CA ASP A 301 -16.87 15.17 14.68
C ASP A 301 -18.34 15.54 14.54
N LYS A 302 -19.11 15.33 15.62
CA LYS A 302 -20.56 15.57 15.69
C LYS A 302 -21.33 15.00 14.49
N ASP A 303 -21.71 15.86 13.56
CA ASP A 303 -22.51 15.66 12.35
C ASP A 303 -21.66 15.50 11.07
N LYS A 304 -20.33 15.45 11.20
CA LYS A 304 -19.40 15.41 10.08
C LYS A 304 -18.32 14.36 10.26
N PHE A 305 -17.72 14.01 9.12
CA PHE A 305 -16.53 13.18 9.04
C PHE A 305 -15.48 13.90 8.20
N ILE A 306 -14.21 13.78 8.57
CA ILE A 306 -13.09 14.08 7.67
C ILE A 306 -12.30 12.81 7.39
N ILE A 307 -12.14 12.51 6.11
CA ILE A 307 -11.30 11.44 5.60
C ILE A 307 -10.06 12.06 5.00
N PHE A 308 -8.87 11.53 5.30
CA PHE A 308 -7.62 12.15 4.86
C PHE A 308 -6.51 11.13 4.61
N THR A 309 -5.56 11.51 3.77
CA THR A 309 -4.36 10.73 3.48
C THR A 309 -3.11 11.59 3.59
N SER A 310 -2.04 11.01 4.15
CA SER A 310 -0.66 11.47 4.07
C SER A 310 -0.33 12.85 4.70
N TYR A 311 -0.90 13.17 5.86
CA TYR A 311 -0.61 14.39 6.62
C TYR A 311 0.45 14.19 7.71
N PRO A 312 1.56 14.95 7.74
CA PRO A 312 2.59 14.79 8.76
C PRO A 312 2.10 15.20 10.16
N ASN A 313 1.13 16.11 10.25
CA ASN A 313 0.59 16.62 11.50
C ASN A 313 -0.94 16.49 11.51
N LEU A 314 -1.47 15.75 12.49
CA LEU A 314 -2.91 15.52 12.64
C LEU A 314 -3.68 16.80 12.95
N ASN A 315 -3.06 17.78 13.63
CA ASN A 315 -3.71 19.04 13.96
C ASN A 315 -4.06 19.87 12.71
N GLU A 316 -3.28 19.74 11.63
CA GLU A 316 -3.61 20.39 10.34
C GLU A 316 -4.98 19.94 9.83
N ILE A 317 -5.32 18.68 10.01
CA ILE A 317 -6.59 18.08 9.61
C ILE A 317 -7.71 18.43 10.59
N LYS A 318 -7.46 18.31 11.91
CA LYS A 318 -8.46 18.66 12.92
C LYS A 318 -8.93 20.11 12.79
N ASN A 319 -8.02 21.02 12.46
CA ASN A 319 -8.36 22.43 12.23
C ASN A 319 -9.27 22.65 11.00
N LYS A 320 -9.27 21.74 10.02
CA LYS A 320 -10.18 21.82 8.86
C LYS A 320 -11.63 21.52 9.22
N LEU A 321 -11.89 20.78 10.30
CA LEU A 321 -13.24 20.56 10.82
C LEU A 321 -13.77 21.80 11.57
N ASN A 322 -12.89 22.51 12.29
CA ASN A 322 -13.25 23.64 13.15
C ASN A 322 -13.37 25.00 12.43
N ASN A 323 -12.73 25.15 11.26
CA ASN A 323 -12.76 26.40 10.50
C ASN A 323 -14.03 26.50 9.63
N LYS A 324 -15.22 26.52 10.24
CA LYS A 324 -16.47 27.08 9.66
C LYS A 324 -17.36 27.66 10.74
#